data_AF-A0A800ARW1-F1
#
_entry.id   AF-A0A800ARW1-F1
#
_cell.length_a   1.000
_cell.length_b   1.000
_cell.length_c   1.000
_cell.angle_alpha   90.00
_cell.angle_beta   90.00
_cell.angle_gamma   90.00
#
_symmetry.space_group_name_H-M   'P 1'
#
loop_
_entity.id
_entity.type
_entity.pdbx_description
1 polymer ?
#
loop_
_entity_poly.entity_id
_entity_poly.type
_entity_poly.pdbx_seq_one_letter_code
_entity_poly.pdbx_strand_id
1 'polypeptide(L)'
;MANFYLALENDLKIIPVINKIDLPNADIERTLGQLEEVFGFKREEVSLVSAKEGKRVEEVLKRVIQEIPAPKGDLNAPLKAILFDSTYDPYKGVILFSRIFEGKVSLNDKILFMHKGKTYQVEEVGIFLPKKKKKESLLCGEVGYICCNIKDPQEIDMGDTVTLADSPTTHPFEGYKKIPPMVFCGIFPSSPKDYSLLREAIEKLKLTDPSFTYEPDNLASHGYGFRCGFLGLLHMEIVQERLEREYGLDLIITSPNVRYKVRKKNGEIIDVESPHQFPDPSLIEEILEPYVKATLIIPPESVEPICDLAKSRRGKFLRMDYLGKDRCSYVFELPLGEIVVDFYDKLKSLTKGYGSLDYEFIGYRKTEIVKIDIFFNRKKIEAFSLLVHKQKAESKARKVVEKLKELIPRQMFEVNIQAGLGSRIVASERIPPLRKNVTAKCYGGDITRKRKLWEKQKKGKKKMKQLGNVNIPQEAFLEIVKM
;
A
#
# COMPACT_ATOMS: atom_id res chain seq x y z
N MET A 1 0.56 11.86 -15.98
CA MET A 1 1.88 12.18 -16.57
C MET A 1 2.82 11.00 -16.51
N ALA A 2 2.94 10.30 -15.38
CA ALA A 2 3.82 9.11 -15.26
C ALA A 2 3.72 8.14 -16.45
N ASN A 3 2.50 7.73 -16.84
CA ASN A 3 2.31 6.81 -17.96
C ASN A 3 2.75 7.38 -19.33
N PHE A 4 2.68 8.70 -19.53
CA PHE A 4 3.13 9.32 -20.78
C PHE A 4 4.65 9.25 -20.90
N TYR A 5 5.37 9.61 -19.84
CA TYR A 5 6.83 9.53 -19.82
C TYR A 5 7.30 8.08 -19.93
N LEU A 6 6.65 7.13 -19.23
CA LEU A 6 6.93 5.70 -19.40
C LEU A 6 6.74 5.24 -20.85
N ALA A 7 5.66 5.69 -21.53
CA ALA A 7 5.44 5.35 -22.93
C ALA A 7 6.52 5.96 -23.85
N LEU A 8 6.97 7.18 -23.56
CA LEU A 8 8.02 7.87 -24.30
C LEU A 8 9.40 7.20 -24.10
N GLU A 9 9.73 6.80 -22.88
CA GLU A 9 10.96 6.05 -22.54
C GLU A 9 11.03 4.68 -23.22
N ASN A 10 9.88 4.10 -23.57
CA ASN A 10 9.77 2.83 -24.28
C ASN A 10 9.56 2.99 -25.80
N ASP A 11 9.79 4.20 -26.35
CA ASP A 11 9.63 4.53 -27.77
C ASP A 11 8.28 4.12 -28.37
N LEU A 12 7.21 4.18 -27.56
CA LEU A 12 5.87 3.80 -28.00
C LEU A 12 5.20 4.94 -28.77
N LYS A 13 4.51 4.61 -29.86
CA LYS A 13 3.65 5.56 -30.56
C LYS A 13 2.43 5.89 -29.70
N ILE A 14 2.28 7.16 -29.31
CA ILE A 14 1.19 7.63 -28.47
C ILE A 14 0.12 8.28 -29.35
N ILE A 15 -1.14 7.83 -29.21
CA ILE A 15 -2.30 8.42 -29.87
C ILE A 15 -3.10 9.20 -28.81
N PRO A 16 -3.12 10.54 -28.86
CA PRO A 16 -3.86 11.33 -27.88
C PRO A 16 -5.36 11.29 -28.17
N VAL A 17 -6.14 10.91 -27.16
CA VAL A 17 -7.60 10.78 -27.26
C VAL A 17 -8.27 11.51 -26.09
N ILE A 18 -9.13 12.48 -26.39
CA ILE A 18 -10.00 13.14 -25.41
C ILE A 18 -11.32 12.38 -25.37
N ASN A 19 -11.59 11.72 -24.25
CA ASN A 19 -12.82 10.97 -24.02
C ASN A 19 -13.87 11.81 -23.26
N LYS A 20 -15.12 11.34 -23.26
CA LYS A 20 -16.28 11.89 -22.53
C LYS A 20 -16.76 13.27 -23.02
N ILE A 21 -16.66 13.50 -24.33
CA ILE A 21 -17.16 14.73 -24.97
C ILE A 21 -18.69 14.91 -24.86
N ASP A 22 -19.41 13.87 -24.46
CA ASP A 22 -20.85 13.89 -24.21
C ASP A 22 -21.24 14.62 -22.92
N LEU A 23 -20.31 14.82 -21.99
CA LEU A 23 -20.62 15.47 -20.74
C LEU A 23 -20.82 16.98 -20.94
N PRO A 24 -21.85 17.60 -20.33
CA PRO A 24 -22.08 19.04 -20.45
C PRO A 24 -20.95 19.89 -19.87
N ASN A 25 -20.15 19.31 -18.97
CA ASN A 25 -18.98 19.95 -18.36
C ASN A 25 -17.66 19.60 -19.08
N ALA A 26 -17.71 18.95 -20.25
CA ALA A 26 -16.52 18.60 -21.01
C ALA A 26 -15.94 19.85 -21.67
N ASP A 27 -14.77 20.28 -21.18
CA ASP A 27 -14.06 21.44 -21.70
C ASP A 27 -12.99 21.01 -22.71
N ILE A 28 -13.40 20.88 -23.98
CA ILE A 28 -12.58 20.33 -25.06
C ILE A 28 -11.44 21.27 -25.44
N GLU A 29 -11.74 22.57 -25.64
CA GLU A 29 -10.73 23.55 -26.08
C GLU A 29 -9.59 23.68 -25.07
N ARG A 30 -9.94 23.74 -23.78
CA ARG A 30 -8.96 23.80 -22.70
C ARG A 30 -8.10 22.53 -22.64
N THR A 31 -8.71 21.36 -22.78
CA THR A 31 -7.99 20.08 -22.76
C THR A 31 -7.03 19.98 -23.94
N LEU A 32 -7.42 20.45 -25.12
CA LEU A 32 -6.55 20.56 -26.29
C LEU A 32 -5.35 21.47 -26.02
N GLY A 33 -5.59 22.66 -25.45
CA GLY A 33 -4.50 23.57 -25.06
C GLY A 33 -3.52 22.94 -24.07
N GLN A 34 -4.01 22.19 -23.09
CA GLN A 34 -3.15 21.46 -22.15
C GLN A 34 -2.33 20.36 -22.82
N LEU A 35 -2.90 19.62 -23.79
CA LEU A 35 -2.17 18.61 -24.53
C LEU A 35 -1.03 19.21 -25.38
N GLU A 36 -1.29 20.38 -25.96
CA GLU A 36 -0.33 21.15 -26.75
C GLU A 36 0.80 21.72 -25.87
N GLU A 37 0.46 22.40 -24.77
CA GLU A 37 1.44 23.04 -23.88
C GLU A 37 2.28 22.04 -23.07
N VAL A 38 1.66 20.96 -22.56
CA VAL A 38 2.32 20.04 -21.62
C VAL A 38 3.03 18.89 -22.33
N PHE A 39 2.42 18.34 -23.39
CA PHE A 39 2.92 17.15 -24.06
C PHE A 39 3.42 17.42 -25.49
N GLY A 40 3.21 18.64 -26.02
CA GLY A 40 3.67 19.03 -27.35
C GLY A 40 2.86 18.44 -28.51
N PHE A 41 1.66 17.92 -28.25
CA PHE A 41 0.80 17.38 -29.31
C PHE A 41 0.16 18.49 -30.15
N LYS A 42 0.04 18.27 -31.46
CA LYS A 42 -0.74 19.17 -32.33
C LYS A 42 -2.22 18.90 -32.17
N ARG A 43 -3.05 19.95 -32.23
CA ARG A 43 -4.52 19.82 -32.11
C ARG A 43 -5.12 18.84 -33.12
N GLU A 44 -4.56 18.81 -34.32
CA GLU A 44 -4.98 17.93 -35.42
C GLU A 44 -4.71 16.44 -35.12
N GLU A 45 -3.73 16.15 -34.27
CA GLU A 45 -3.36 14.79 -33.88
C GLU A 45 -4.24 14.26 -32.74
N VAL A 46 -5.16 15.05 -32.18
CA VAL A 46 -6.00 14.66 -31.04
C VAL A 46 -7.37 14.19 -31.50
N SER A 47 -7.73 12.95 -31.17
CA SER A 47 -9.06 12.41 -31.44
C SER A 47 -10.05 12.74 -30.33
N LEU A 48 -11.22 13.25 -30.69
CA LEU A 48 -12.33 13.52 -29.78
C LEU A 48 -13.32 12.37 -29.80
N VAL A 49 -13.58 11.71 -28.68
CA VAL A 49 -14.49 10.55 -28.60
C VAL A 49 -15.44 10.61 -27.42
N SER A 50 -16.60 9.96 -27.56
CA SER A 50 -17.45 9.59 -26.43
C SER A 50 -17.52 8.07 -26.37
N ALA A 51 -16.81 7.46 -25.43
CA ALA A 51 -16.90 6.03 -25.18
C ALA A 51 -18.28 5.60 -24.64
N LYS A 52 -19.05 6.53 -24.04
CA LYS A 52 -20.39 6.25 -23.51
C LYS A 52 -21.43 6.13 -24.63
N GLU A 53 -21.38 7.04 -25.60
CA GLU A 53 -22.32 7.05 -26.73
C GLU A 53 -21.77 6.28 -27.95
N GLY A 54 -20.52 5.82 -27.89
CA GLY A 54 -19.83 5.16 -29.01
C GLY A 54 -19.42 6.12 -30.13
N LYS A 55 -19.60 7.43 -29.97
CA LYS A 55 -19.29 8.42 -31.00
C LYS A 55 -17.77 8.47 -31.26
N ARG A 56 -17.41 8.35 -32.55
CA ARG A 56 -16.05 8.50 -33.09
C ARG A 56 -15.03 7.47 -32.59
N VAL A 57 -15.50 6.38 -31.97
CA VAL A 57 -14.63 5.27 -31.54
C VAL A 57 -14.02 4.55 -32.75
N GLU A 58 -14.77 4.40 -33.84
CA GLU A 58 -14.29 3.78 -35.07
C GLU A 58 -13.13 4.56 -35.71
N GLU A 59 -13.14 5.89 -35.63
CA GLU A 59 -12.06 6.74 -36.12
C GLU A 59 -10.75 6.47 -35.38
N VAL A 60 -10.82 6.27 -34.05
CA VAL A 60 -9.65 5.92 -33.24
C VAL A 60 -9.13 4.54 -33.62
N LEU A 61 -10.00 3.55 -33.85
CA LEU A 61 -9.57 2.23 -34.30
C LEU A 61 -8.87 2.28 -35.67
N LYS A 62 -9.35 3.12 -36.60
CA LYS A 62 -8.69 3.35 -37.89
C LYS A 62 -7.30 3.97 -37.72
N ARG A 63 -7.17 4.97 -36.85
CA ARG A 63 -5.86 5.56 -36.52
C ARG A 63 -4.90 4.56 -35.87
N VAL A 64 -5.40 3.74 -34.95
CA VAL A 64 -4.61 2.66 -34.33
C VAL A 64 -4.00 1.74 -35.40
N ILE A 65 -4.78 1.37 -36.42
CA ILE A 65 -4.31 0.54 -37.54
C ILE A 65 -3.27 1.27 -38.42
N GLN A 66 -3.44 2.57 -38.64
CA GLN A 66 -2.60 3.37 -39.54
C GLN A 66 -1.29 3.85 -38.90
N GLU A 67 -1.31 4.20 -37.62
CA GLU A 67 -0.21 4.87 -36.93
C GLU A 67 0.63 3.95 -36.06
N ILE A 68 0.06 2.87 -35.50
CA ILE A 68 0.83 1.95 -34.65
C ILE A 68 1.65 1.03 -35.57
N PRO A 69 2.99 0.95 -35.37
CA PRO A 69 3.82 0.07 -36.18
C PRO A 69 3.44 -1.40 -35.98
N ALA A 70 3.41 -2.15 -37.07
CA ALA A 70 3.25 -3.59 -37.01
C ALA A 70 4.36 -4.23 -36.15
N PRO A 71 4.07 -5.32 -35.42
CA PRO A 71 5.08 -6.03 -34.65
C PRO A 71 6.19 -6.51 -35.60
N LYS A 72 7.44 -6.34 -35.17
CA LYS A 72 8.62 -6.82 -35.87
C LYS A 72 9.14 -8.09 -35.19
N GLY A 73 9.68 -9.00 -35.98
CA GLY A 73 10.41 -10.16 -35.50
C GLY A 73 10.50 -11.26 -36.56
N ASP A 74 11.33 -12.25 -36.30
CA ASP A 74 11.54 -13.39 -37.19
C ASP A 74 10.84 -14.63 -36.63
N LEU A 75 10.09 -15.33 -37.49
CA LEU A 75 9.40 -16.58 -37.15
C LEU A 75 10.36 -17.76 -37.00
N ASN A 76 11.54 -17.70 -37.62
CA ASN A 76 12.55 -18.76 -37.61
C ASN A 76 13.61 -18.58 -36.52
N ALA A 77 13.64 -17.41 -35.88
CA ALA A 77 14.49 -17.15 -34.73
C ALA A 77 14.08 -18.01 -33.52
N PRO A 78 15.00 -18.25 -32.57
CA PRO A 78 14.65 -18.90 -31.31
C PRO A 78 13.54 -18.13 -30.59
N LEU A 79 12.66 -18.86 -29.90
CA LEU A 79 11.53 -18.25 -29.19
C LEU A 79 12.04 -17.18 -28.22
N LYS A 80 11.51 -15.97 -28.36
CA LYS A 80 11.73 -14.89 -27.43
C LYS A 80 10.40 -14.25 -27.09
N ALA A 81 9.88 -14.59 -25.92
CA ALA A 81 8.62 -14.08 -25.43
C ALA A 81 8.79 -13.44 -24.05
N ILE A 82 8.02 -12.38 -23.78
CA ILE A 82 8.01 -11.72 -22.48
C ILE A 82 6.70 -12.04 -21.75
N LEU A 83 6.83 -12.40 -20.47
CA LEU A 83 5.68 -12.50 -19.57
C LEU A 83 5.36 -11.11 -19.05
N PHE A 84 4.15 -10.62 -19.28
CA PHE A 84 3.76 -9.31 -18.75
C PHE A 84 2.69 -9.41 -17.67
N ASP A 85 1.93 -10.50 -17.64
CA ASP A 85 0.89 -10.71 -16.65
C ASP A 85 0.64 -12.22 -16.39
N SER A 86 -0.07 -12.56 -15.33
CA SER A 86 -0.42 -13.94 -14.99
C SER A 86 -1.72 -14.00 -14.20
N THR A 87 -2.46 -15.10 -14.36
CA THR A 87 -3.69 -15.36 -13.60
C THR A 87 -3.70 -16.78 -13.08
N TYR A 88 -4.24 -17.01 -11.89
CA TYR A 88 -4.37 -18.34 -11.31
C TYR A 88 -5.72 -18.97 -11.65
N ASP A 89 -5.70 -20.20 -12.15
CA ASP A 89 -6.87 -21.02 -12.41
C ASP A 89 -6.79 -22.32 -11.57
N PRO A 90 -7.83 -22.69 -10.79
CA PRO A 90 -7.79 -23.87 -9.92
C PRO A 90 -7.53 -25.19 -10.66
N TYR A 91 -7.92 -25.28 -11.94
CA TYR A 91 -7.80 -26.50 -12.73
C TYR A 91 -6.58 -26.49 -13.64
N LYS A 92 -6.22 -25.33 -14.20
CA LYS A 92 -5.09 -25.20 -15.14
C LYS A 92 -3.78 -24.73 -14.49
N GLY A 93 -3.81 -24.37 -13.21
CA GLY A 93 -2.69 -23.73 -12.52
C GLY A 93 -2.50 -22.29 -12.99
N VAL A 94 -1.25 -21.83 -13.00
CA VAL A 94 -0.92 -20.47 -13.43
C VAL A 94 -0.99 -20.36 -14.96
N ILE A 95 -1.83 -19.44 -15.41
CA ILE A 95 -2.00 -19.04 -16.80
C ILE A 95 -1.16 -17.80 -17.03
N LEU A 96 -0.14 -17.93 -17.87
CA LEU A 96 0.82 -16.89 -18.18
C LEU A 96 0.34 -16.05 -19.35
N PHE A 97 0.35 -14.73 -19.23
CA PHE A 97 0.10 -13.84 -20.37
C PHE A 97 1.42 -13.40 -20.96
N SER A 98 1.58 -13.72 -22.24
CA SER A 98 2.86 -13.62 -22.93
C SER A 98 2.70 -12.90 -24.27
N ARG A 99 3.69 -12.08 -24.59
CA ARG A 99 3.85 -11.45 -25.91
C ARG A 99 5.08 -12.05 -26.57
N ILE A 100 4.90 -12.57 -27.78
CA ILE A 100 6.00 -13.15 -28.57
C ILE A 100 6.64 -12.06 -29.42
N PHE A 101 7.94 -11.89 -29.27
CA PHE A 101 8.73 -10.99 -30.10
C PHE A 101 9.43 -11.75 -31.22
N GLU A 102 9.95 -12.94 -30.95
CA GLU A 102 10.63 -13.78 -31.95
C GLU A 102 10.22 -15.24 -31.80
N GLY A 103 10.30 -15.99 -32.90
CA GLY A 103 9.99 -17.41 -32.96
C GLY A 103 8.50 -17.73 -32.83
N LYS A 104 8.23 -18.94 -32.36
CA LYS A 104 6.89 -19.48 -32.14
C LYS A 104 6.89 -20.42 -30.92
N VAL A 105 5.74 -20.55 -30.28
CA VAL A 105 5.51 -21.55 -29.22
C VAL A 105 4.26 -22.35 -29.55
N SER A 106 4.38 -23.66 -29.48
CA SER A 106 3.33 -24.63 -29.81
C SER A 106 3.01 -25.50 -28.61
N LEU A 107 1.89 -26.20 -28.70
CA LEU A 107 1.53 -27.23 -27.73
C LEU A 107 2.62 -28.32 -27.65
N ASN A 108 2.93 -28.80 -26.45
CA ASN A 108 4.02 -29.73 -26.09
C ASN A 108 5.45 -29.20 -26.18
N ASP A 109 5.68 -27.94 -26.56
CA ASP A 109 7.03 -27.38 -26.52
C ASP A 109 7.57 -27.33 -25.09
N LYS A 110 8.88 -27.55 -24.94
CA LYS A 110 9.59 -27.33 -23.69
C LYS A 110 10.10 -25.91 -23.64
N ILE A 111 9.55 -25.12 -22.73
CA ILE A 111 9.96 -23.73 -22.52
C ILE A 111 10.90 -23.61 -21.33
N LEU A 112 11.84 -22.68 -21.41
CA LEU A 112 12.81 -22.30 -20.40
C LEU A 112 12.55 -20.85 -19.98
N PHE A 113 12.40 -20.63 -18.68
CA PHE A 113 12.39 -19.31 -18.06
C PHE A 113 13.83 -18.87 -17.82
N MET A 114 14.31 -17.86 -18.54
CA MET A 114 15.73 -17.53 -18.55
C MET A 114 16.23 -16.94 -17.22
N HIS A 115 15.42 -16.13 -16.53
CA HIS A 115 15.84 -15.54 -15.25
C HIS A 115 15.82 -16.56 -14.11
N LYS A 116 14.84 -17.47 -14.08
CA LYS A 116 14.71 -18.51 -13.04
C LYS A 116 15.47 -19.81 -13.34
N GLY A 117 15.80 -20.07 -14.59
CA GLY A 117 16.47 -21.30 -15.05
C GLY A 117 15.59 -22.56 -14.97
N LYS A 118 14.26 -22.41 -14.89
CA LYS A 118 13.32 -23.55 -14.81
C LYS A 118 12.72 -23.89 -16.16
N THR A 119 12.50 -25.17 -16.41
CA THR A 119 11.90 -25.67 -17.65
C THR A 119 10.52 -26.26 -17.41
N TYR A 120 9.57 -25.98 -18.29
CA TYR A 120 8.21 -26.51 -18.22
C TYR A 120 7.72 -26.95 -19.60
N GLN A 121 6.75 -27.86 -19.61
CA GLN A 121 6.10 -28.31 -20.84
C GLN A 121 4.81 -27.51 -21.05
N VAL A 122 4.59 -27.05 -22.27
CA VAL A 122 3.39 -26.32 -22.66
C VAL A 122 2.23 -27.29 -22.87
N GLU A 123 1.17 -27.17 -22.06
CA GLU A 123 -0.04 -27.99 -22.19
C GLU A 123 -1.10 -27.32 -23.06
N GLU A 124 -1.18 -25.98 -23.02
CA GLU A 124 -2.16 -25.22 -23.77
C GLU A 124 -1.61 -23.85 -24.14
N VAL A 125 -1.85 -23.43 -25.39
CA VAL A 125 -1.64 -22.05 -25.84
C VAL A 125 -2.92 -21.50 -26.45
N GLY A 126 -3.11 -20.18 -26.37
CA GLY A 126 -4.29 -19.56 -26.92
C GLY A 126 -4.26 -18.04 -26.87
N ILE A 127 -5.34 -17.45 -27.39
CA ILE A 127 -5.54 -16.00 -27.43
C ILE A 127 -6.85 -15.63 -26.72
N PHE A 128 -6.99 -14.36 -26.35
CA PHE A 128 -8.22 -13.83 -25.76
C PHE A 128 -9.08 -13.16 -26.82
N LEU A 129 -10.31 -13.66 -27.02
CA LEU A 129 -11.28 -13.12 -27.96
C LEU A 129 -12.70 -13.15 -27.38
N PRO A 130 -13.10 -12.14 -26.59
CA PRO A 130 -12.52 -11.80 -25.28
C PRO A 130 -12.47 -12.99 -24.30
N LYS A 131 -13.16 -14.11 -24.60
CA LYS A 131 -13.01 -15.38 -23.88
C LYS A 131 -11.76 -16.11 -24.38
N LYS A 132 -11.24 -17.03 -23.56
CA LYS A 132 -10.08 -17.88 -23.91
C LYS A 132 -10.43 -18.74 -25.14
N LYS A 133 -9.65 -18.60 -26.21
CA LYS A 133 -9.73 -19.45 -27.41
C LYS A 133 -8.40 -20.17 -27.60
N LYS A 134 -8.43 -21.50 -27.51
CA LYS A 134 -7.26 -22.35 -27.74
C LYS A 134 -6.78 -22.18 -29.18
N LYS A 135 -5.48 -22.15 -29.37
CA LYS A 135 -4.79 -22.11 -30.66
C LYS A 135 -3.71 -23.20 -30.66
N GLU A 136 -3.25 -23.63 -31.83
CA GLU A 136 -2.21 -24.66 -31.94
C GLU A 136 -0.82 -24.10 -31.62
N SER A 137 -0.58 -22.85 -32.02
CA SER A 137 0.66 -22.12 -31.75
C SER A 137 0.40 -20.63 -31.63
N LEU A 138 1.27 -19.95 -30.88
CA LEU A 138 1.40 -18.50 -30.87
C LEU A 138 2.62 -18.12 -31.69
N LEU A 139 2.44 -17.17 -32.59
CA LEU A 139 3.45 -16.72 -33.55
C LEU A 139 4.10 -15.40 -33.12
N CYS A 140 5.22 -15.06 -33.75
CA CYS A 140 5.88 -13.77 -33.63
C CYS A 140 4.87 -12.60 -33.78
N GLY A 141 4.87 -11.69 -32.81
CA GLY A 141 3.99 -10.53 -32.74
C GLY A 141 2.65 -10.77 -32.03
N GLU A 142 2.27 -12.02 -31.77
CA GLU A 142 1.01 -12.33 -31.11
C GLU A 142 1.09 -12.14 -29.58
N VAL A 143 -0.05 -11.75 -29.01
CA VAL A 143 -0.27 -11.67 -27.57
C VAL A 143 -1.29 -12.75 -27.20
N GLY A 144 -0.94 -13.58 -26.23
CA GLY A 144 -1.76 -14.73 -25.85
C GLY A 144 -1.49 -15.20 -24.44
N TYR A 145 -2.00 -16.40 -24.15
CA TYR A 145 -1.75 -17.09 -22.90
C TYR A 145 -1.07 -18.44 -23.14
N ILE A 146 -0.29 -18.85 -22.15
CA ILE A 146 0.43 -20.12 -22.10
C ILE A 146 0.10 -20.80 -20.77
N CYS A 147 -0.30 -22.07 -20.81
CA CYS A 147 -0.51 -22.90 -19.63
C CYS A 147 0.55 -24.00 -19.58
N CYS A 148 1.26 -24.09 -18.45
CA CYS A 148 2.36 -25.03 -18.25
C CYS A 148 2.21 -25.87 -16.96
N ASN A 149 0.98 -25.99 -16.44
CA ASN A 149 0.66 -26.71 -15.19
C ASN A 149 1.52 -26.28 -14.00
N ILE A 150 1.86 -24.98 -13.96
CA ILE A 150 2.64 -24.40 -12.88
C ILE A 150 1.69 -24.23 -11.70
N LYS A 151 2.01 -24.89 -10.58
CA LYS A 151 1.18 -24.84 -9.37
C LYS A 151 1.54 -23.67 -8.47
N ASP A 152 2.82 -23.30 -8.44
CA ASP A 152 3.33 -22.23 -7.60
C ASP A 152 3.71 -21.00 -8.44
N PRO A 153 2.95 -19.89 -8.34
CA PRO A 153 3.26 -18.62 -9.00
C PRO A 153 4.63 -18.04 -8.62
N GLN A 154 5.23 -18.42 -7.48
CA GLN A 154 6.55 -17.92 -7.07
C GLN A 154 7.69 -18.43 -7.98
N GLU A 155 7.41 -19.47 -8.76
CA GLU A 155 8.34 -19.97 -9.76
C GLU A 155 8.43 -19.06 -10.99
N ILE A 156 7.51 -18.11 -11.11
CA ILE A 156 7.41 -17.17 -12.23
C ILE A 156 7.70 -15.76 -11.72
N ASP A 157 8.56 -15.05 -12.44
CA ASP A 157 8.72 -13.61 -12.27
C ASP A 157 8.07 -12.89 -13.45
N MET A 158 7.30 -11.83 -13.18
CA MET A 158 6.79 -10.96 -14.23
C MET A 158 7.97 -10.32 -14.97
N GLY A 159 7.85 -10.17 -16.29
CA GLY A 159 8.92 -9.74 -17.21
C GLY A 159 10.07 -10.74 -17.37
N ASP A 160 9.91 -11.98 -16.94
CA ASP A 160 10.83 -13.05 -17.34
C ASP A 160 10.75 -13.29 -18.85
N THR A 161 11.87 -13.74 -19.42
CA THR A 161 11.97 -14.12 -20.82
C THR A 161 11.78 -15.61 -20.97
N VAL A 162 10.79 -15.99 -21.77
CA VAL A 162 10.49 -17.37 -22.12
C VAL A 162 11.13 -17.69 -23.47
N THR A 163 11.91 -18.76 -23.50
CA THR A 163 12.56 -19.32 -24.70
C THR A 163 12.30 -20.81 -24.81
N LEU A 164 12.62 -21.44 -25.95
CA LEU A 164 12.65 -22.89 -26.06
C LEU A 164 13.87 -23.45 -25.32
N ALA A 165 13.69 -24.59 -24.63
CA ALA A 165 14.77 -25.25 -23.90
C ALA A 165 15.81 -25.88 -24.85
N ASP A 166 15.36 -26.37 -26.01
CA ASP A 166 16.22 -27.01 -27.01
C ASP A 166 17.00 -25.99 -27.86
N SER A 167 16.47 -24.76 -27.99
CA SER A 167 17.07 -23.65 -28.72
C SER A 167 16.91 -22.33 -27.96
N PRO A 168 17.69 -22.13 -26.88
CA PRO A 168 17.59 -20.92 -26.08
C PRO A 168 18.03 -19.69 -26.87
N THR A 169 17.31 -18.58 -26.71
CA THR A 169 17.73 -17.28 -27.22
C THR A 169 19.01 -16.81 -26.52
N THR A 170 19.82 -16.01 -27.22
CA THR A 170 21.16 -15.61 -26.77
C THR A 170 21.14 -14.61 -25.61
N HIS A 171 20.15 -13.71 -25.59
CA HIS A 171 20.04 -12.66 -24.58
C HIS A 171 18.60 -12.54 -24.06
N PRO A 172 18.37 -12.65 -22.74
CA PRO A 172 17.07 -12.36 -22.15
C PRO A 172 16.74 -10.87 -22.32
N PHE A 173 15.46 -10.52 -22.22
CA PHE A 173 15.07 -9.14 -22.02
C PHE A 173 15.64 -8.61 -20.70
N GLU A 174 15.89 -7.30 -20.65
CA GLU A 174 16.15 -6.62 -19.39
C GLU A 174 14.97 -6.91 -18.46
N GLY A 175 15.24 -7.71 -17.43
CA GLY A 175 14.21 -8.27 -16.58
C GLY A 175 13.41 -7.18 -15.88
N TYR A 176 12.19 -7.50 -15.48
CA TYR A 176 11.36 -6.56 -14.74
C TYR A 176 12.03 -6.17 -13.42
N LYS A 177 12.12 -4.86 -13.16
CA LYS A 177 12.57 -4.37 -11.86
C LYS A 177 11.48 -4.67 -10.84
N LYS A 178 11.70 -5.69 -10.00
CA LYS A 178 10.80 -5.97 -8.86
C LYS A 178 10.70 -4.72 -8.00
N ILE A 179 9.50 -4.16 -7.94
CA ILE A 179 9.21 -3.01 -7.08
C ILE A 179 9.11 -3.57 -5.66
N PRO A 180 10.05 -3.24 -4.75
CA PRO A 180 9.97 -3.72 -3.39
C PRO A 180 8.71 -3.13 -2.71
N PRO A 181 8.08 -3.88 -1.79
CA PRO A 181 7.01 -3.33 -0.96
C PRO A 181 7.54 -2.12 -0.20
N MET A 182 6.77 -1.03 -0.25
CA MET A 182 7.14 0.26 0.33
C MET A 182 6.40 0.52 1.64
N VAL A 183 5.22 -0.07 1.79
CA VAL A 183 4.34 0.08 2.96
C VAL A 183 4.12 -1.28 3.60
N PHE A 184 4.19 -1.35 4.91
CA PHE A 184 4.02 -2.59 5.66
C PHE A 184 3.01 -2.41 6.78
N CYS A 185 2.12 -3.37 6.97
CA CYS A 185 1.23 -3.41 8.14
C CYS A 185 1.12 -4.84 8.65
N GLY A 186 0.90 -4.99 9.94
CA GLY A 186 0.48 -6.27 10.51
C GLY A 186 -1.04 -6.42 10.40
N ILE A 187 -1.48 -7.58 9.89
CA ILE A 187 -2.87 -8.03 9.78
C ILE A 187 -3.08 -9.19 10.74
N PHE A 188 -4.05 -9.05 11.64
CA PHE A 188 -4.39 -10.05 12.64
C PHE A 188 -5.88 -10.38 12.55
N PRO A 189 -6.29 -11.65 12.75
CA PRO A 189 -7.69 -11.96 12.84
C PRO A 189 -8.27 -11.44 14.17
N SER A 190 -9.52 -11.01 14.17
CA SER A 190 -10.21 -10.60 15.40
C SER A 190 -10.37 -11.77 16.39
N SER A 191 -10.51 -12.99 15.88
CA SER A 191 -10.62 -14.23 16.62
C SER A 191 -9.45 -15.17 16.29
N PRO A 192 -8.75 -15.73 17.29
CA PRO A 192 -7.65 -16.67 17.06
C PRO A 192 -8.03 -17.93 16.26
N LYS A 193 -9.32 -18.28 16.20
CA LYS A 193 -9.80 -19.43 15.42
C LYS A 193 -9.68 -19.21 13.91
N ASP A 194 -9.71 -17.95 13.48
CA ASP A 194 -9.73 -17.60 12.06
C ASP A 194 -8.32 -17.47 11.48
N TYR A 195 -7.28 -17.72 12.28
CA TYR A 195 -5.89 -17.68 11.82
C TYR A 195 -5.62 -18.65 10.65
N SER A 196 -6.19 -19.86 10.70
CA SER A 196 -6.04 -20.83 9.60
C SER A 196 -6.70 -20.33 8.32
N LEU A 197 -7.90 -19.75 8.42
CA LEU A 197 -8.61 -19.16 7.29
C LEU A 197 -7.86 -17.94 6.73
N LEU A 198 -7.33 -17.08 7.60
CA LEU A 198 -6.52 -15.94 7.21
C LEU A 198 -5.26 -16.37 6.44
N ARG A 199 -4.58 -17.41 6.92
CA ARG A 199 -3.41 -17.97 6.25
C ARG A 199 -3.75 -18.45 4.84
N GLU A 200 -4.81 -19.25 4.71
CA GLU A 200 -5.26 -19.76 3.41
C GLU A 200 -5.67 -18.63 2.46
N ALA A 201 -6.34 -17.59 2.99
CA ALA A 201 -6.76 -16.43 2.21
C ALA A 201 -5.56 -15.62 1.70
N ILE A 202 -4.56 -15.37 2.56
CA ILE A 202 -3.30 -14.67 2.22
C ILE A 202 -2.49 -15.48 1.20
N GLU A 203 -2.39 -16.79 1.38
CA GLU A 203 -1.72 -17.68 0.44
C GLU A 203 -2.39 -17.62 -0.94
N LYS A 204 -3.73 -17.71 -1.02
CA LYS A 204 -4.49 -17.56 -2.27
C LYS A 204 -4.35 -16.18 -2.88
N LEU A 205 -4.38 -15.13 -2.07
CA LEU A 205 -4.25 -13.75 -2.55
C LEU A 205 -2.86 -13.50 -3.14
N LYS A 206 -1.81 -14.06 -2.53
CA LYS A 206 -0.44 -14.04 -3.06
C LYS A 206 -0.34 -14.72 -4.43
N LEU A 207 -1.19 -15.71 -4.73
CA LEU A 207 -1.21 -16.33 -6.06
C LEU A 207 -1.72 -15.37 -7.14
N THR A 208 -2.61 -14.45 -6.76
CA THR A 208 -3.19 -13.47 -7.68
C THR A 208 -2.41 -12.16 -7.73
N ASP A 209 -1.71 -11.79 -6.64
CA ASP A 209 -0.94 -10.57 -6.55
C ASP A 209 0.53 -10.86 -6.22
N PRO A 210 1.45 -10.83 -7.20
CA PRO A 210 2.86 -11.10 -6.96
C PRO A 210 3.55 -10.00 -6.15
N SER A 211 2.99 -8.78 -6.10
CA SER A 211 3.60 -7.62 -5.44
C SER A 211 3.34 -7.61 -3.93
N PHE A 212 2.27 -8.27 -3.49
CA PHE A 212 1.95 -8.44 -2.07
C PHE A 212 2.95 -9.38 -1.40
N THR A 213 3.59 -8.99 -0.31
CA THR A 213 4.50 -9.87 0.46
C THR A 213 3.92 -10.14 1.84
N TYR A 214 4.19 -11.31 2.43
CA TYR A 214 3.77 -11.58 3.79
C TYR A 214 4.79 -12.43 4.54
N GLU A 215 4.85 -12.23 5.86
CA GLU A 215 5.64 -13.02 6.79
C GLU A 215 4.80 -13.32 8.03
N PRO A 216 4.85 -14.53 8.62
CA PRO A 216 4.16 -14.80 9.88
C PRO A 216 4.68 -13.89 10.99
N ASP A 217 3.77 -13.27 11.74
CA ASP A 217 4.11 -12.39 12.87
C ASP A 217 3.27 -12.75 14.11
N ASN A 218 3.79 -12.44 15.29
CA ASN A 218 3.10 -12.73 16.55
C ASN A 218 3.19 -11.52 17.48
N LEU A 219 2.02 -10.94 17.78
CA LEU A 219 1.88 -9.87 18.75
C LEU A 219 1.32 -10.40 20.05
N ALA A 220 1.95 -10.06 21.18
CA ALA A 220 1.49 -10.47 22.51
C ALA A 220 0.05 -10.03 22.85
N SER A 221 -0.50 -9.05 22.11
CA SER A 221 -1.85 -8.51 22.31
C SER A 221 -2.93 -9.17 21.47
N HIS A 222 -2.60 -9.63 20.25
CA HIS A 222 -3.57 -10.11 19.26
C HIS A 222 -3.29 -11.55 18.80
N GLY A 223 -2.20 -12.15 19.27
CA GLY A 223 -1.77 -13.49 18.92
C GLY A 223 -1.11 -13.55 17.54
N TYR A 224 -1.33 -14.67 16.86
CA TYR A 224 -0.75 -14.95 15.55
C TYR A 224 -1.45 -14.17 14.44
N GLY A 225 -0.65 -13.59 13.55
CA GLY A 225 -1.11 -12.92 12.35
C GLY A 225 0.00 -12.87 11.31
N PHE A 226 -0.10 -11.91 10.40
CA PHE A 226 0.84 -11.75 9.30
C PHE A 226 1.32 -10.32 9.20
N ARG A 227 2.62 -10.16 9.00
CA ARG A 227 3.24 -8.92 8.56
C ARG A 227 3.15 -8.87 7.04
N CYS A 228 2.39 -7.93 6.51
CA CYS A 228 2.13 -7.79 5.09
C CYS A 228 2.82 -6.55 4.52
N GLY A 229 3.38 -6.67 3.31
CA GLY A 229 4.02 -5.60 2.54
C GLY A 229 3.27 -5.32 1.25
N PHE A 230 3.14 -4.03 0.94
CA PHE A 230 2.33 -3.47 -0.15
C PHE A 230 3.12 -2.44 -0.93
N LEU A 231 2.74 -2.23 -2.19
CA LEU A 231 3.29 -1.18 -3.06
C LEU A 231 2.94 0.24 -2.57
N GLY A 232 1.80 0.37 -1.91
CA GLY A 232 1.27 1.66 -1.43
C GLY A 232 -0.01 1.48 -0.61
N LEU A 233 -0.58 2.59 -0.16
CA LEU A 233 -1.78 2.62 0.68
C LEU A 233 -3.02 2.04 -0.03
N LEU A 234 -3.27 2.43 -1.28
CA LEU A 234 -4.43 1.93 -2.03
C LEU A 234 -4.36 0.41 -2.21
N HIS A 235 -3.16 -0.13 -2.46
CA HIS A 235 -2.96 -1.56 -2.56
C HIS A 235 -3.30 -2.25 -1.22
N MET A 236 -2.87 -1.68 -0.08
CA MET A 236 -3.26 -2.18 1.24
C MET A 236 -4.78 -2.18 1.45
N GLU A 237 -5.47 -1.11 1.10
CA GLU A 237 -6.94 -1.01 1.24
C GLU A 237 -7.67 -2.04 0.38
N ILE A 238 -7.25 -2.23 -0.87
CA ILE A 238 -7.83 -3.25 -1.76
C ILE A 238 -7.64 -4.65 -1.17
N VAL A 239 -6.43 -4.98 -0.69
CA VAL A 239 -6.15 -6.30 -0.11
C VAL A 239 -6.98 -6.52 1.15
N GLN A 240 -7.09 -5.52 2.02
CA GLN A 240 -7.97 -5.59 3.19
C GLN A 240 -9.42 -5.86 2.78
N GLU A 241 -9.97 -5.05 1.88
CA GLU A 241 -11.37 -5.15 1.46
C GLU A 241 -11.67 -6.51 0.80
N ARG A 242 -10.70 -7.06 0.05
CA ARG A 242 -10.80 -8.41 -0.50
C ARG A 242 -10.80 -9.47 0.58
N LEU A 243 -9.93 -9.40 1.58
CA LEU A 243 -9.91 -10.36 2.69
C LEU A 243 -11.22 -10.31 3.51
N GLU A 244 -11.76 -9.12 3.77
CA GLU A 244 -13.02 -8.94 4.51
C GLU A 244 -14.23 -9.42 3.69
N ARG A 245 -14.32 -9.04 2.40
CA ARG A 245 -15.50 -9.35 1.57
C ARG A 245 -15.49 -10.71 0.90
N GLU A 246 -14.36 -11.13 0.33
CA GLU A 246 -14.27 -12.40 -0.40
C GLU A 246 -14.18 -13.59 0.56
N TYR A 247 -13.50 -13.42 1.69
CA TYR A 247 -13.23 -14.50 2.66
C TYR A 247 -14.03 -14.37 3.97
N GLY A 248 -14.77 -13.27 4.17
CA GLY A 248 -15.62 -13.08 5.34
C GLY A 248 -14.84 -12.96 6.65
N LEU A 249 -13.60 -12.44 6.59
CA LEU A 249 -12.72 -12.34 7.76
C LEU A 249 -12.85 -10.97 8.42
N ASP A 250 -13.06 -10.97 9.74
CA ASP A 250 -12.96 -9.74 10.54
C ASP A 250 -11.51 -9.51 10.96
N LEU A 251 -10.88 -8.47 10.39
CA LEU A 251 -9.46 -8.20 10.56
C LEU A 251 -9.17 -7.02 11.49
N ILE A 252 -8.02 -7.09 12.15
CA ILE A 252 -7.41 -6.00 12.92
C ILE A 252 -6.10 -5.66 12.22
N ILE A 253 -6.00 -4.41 11.77
CA ILE A 253 -4.81 -3.89 11.07
C ILE A 253 -4.06 -2.96 12.01
N THR A 254 -2.75 -3.08 12.01
CA THR A 254 -1.84 -2.19 12.75
C THR A 254 -1.41 -1.00 11.90
N SER A 255 -0.82 0.02 12.53
CA SER A 255 -0.43 1.24 11.82
C SER A 255 0.51 0.92 10.66
N PRO A 256 0.26 1.45 9.45
CA PRO A 256 1.15 1.23 8.33
C PRO A 256 2.49 1.89 8.64
N ASN A 257 3.56 1.17 8.35
CA ASN A 257 4.94 1.57 8.58
C ASN A 257 5.75 1.44 7.31
N VAL A 258 6.89 2.12 7.27
CA VAL A 258 7.88 1.99 6.21
C VAL A 258 9.07 1.19 6.71
N ARG A 259 9.83 0.62 5.79
CA ARG A 259 11.09 -0.06 6.12
C ARG A 259 12.16 0.96 6.49
N TYR A 260 12.59 0.97 7.74
CA TYR A 260 13.73 1.75 8.21
C TYR A 260 14.99 0.90 8.18
N LYS A 261 16.14 1.49 7.83
CA LYS A 261 17.44 0.83 7.93
C LYS A 261 18.16 1.34 9.16
N VAL A 262 18.39 0.46 10.14
CA VAL A 262 19.06 0.81 11.39
C VAL A 262 20.47 0.22 11.36
N ARG A 263 21.48 1.08 11.35
CA ARG A 263 22.88 0.68 11.59
C ARG A 263 23.13 0.64 13.09
N LYS A 264 23.44 -0.54 13.60
CA LYS A 264 23.87 -0.74 14.98
C LYS A 264 25.36 -0.35 15.14
N LYS A 265 25.77 -0.07 16.37
CA LYS A 265 27.17 0.24 16.73
C LYS A 265 28.17 -0.88 16.41
N ASN A 266 27.70 -2.11 16.22
CA ASN A 266 28.51 -3.25 15.79
C ASN A 266 28.75 -3.28 14.25
N GLY A 267 28.21 -2.31 13.50
CA GLY A 267 28.29 -2.25 12.03
C GLY A 267 27.21 -3.02 11.29
N GLU A 268 26.37 -3.79 11.98
CA GLU A 268 25.26 -4.55 11.40
C GLU A 268 24.12 -3.62 10.98
N ILE A 269 23.58 -3.82 9.78
CA ILE A 269 22.41 -3.09 9.26
C ILE A 269 21.20 -4.01 9.38
N ILE A 270 20.16 -3.52 10.07
CA ILE A 270 18.89 -4.24 10.24
C ILE A 270 17.77 -3.45 9.56
N ASP A 271 16.98 -4.15 8.78
CA ASP A 271 15.72 -3.65 8.26
C ASP A 271 14.66 -3.76 9.36
N VAL A 272 14.18 -2.61 9.83
CA VAL A 272 13.14 -2.48 10.85
C VAL A 272 11.85 -2.08 10.14
N GLU A 273 10.92 -3.02 10.08
CA GLU A 273 9.60 -2.78 9.50
C GLU A 273 8.59 -2.53 10.63
N SER A 274 8.66 -3.30 11.72
CA SER A 274 7.75 -3.18 12.84
C SER A 274 8.35 -2.37 14.00
N PRO A 275 7.54 -1.57 14.71
CA PRO A 275 7.98 -0.90 15.95
C PRO A 275 8.56 -1.86 17.00
N HIS A 276 8.12 -3.13 17.05
CA HIS A 276 8.63 -4.15 17.98
C HIS A 276 10.05 -4.60 17.69
N GLN A 277 10.44 -4.66 16.42
CA GLN A 277 11.78 -5.01 15.97
C GLN A 277 12.79 -3.86 16.19
N PHE A 278 12.30 -2.67 16.53
CA PHE A 278 13.16 -1.51 16.76
C PHE A 278 14.10 -1.78 17.94
N PRO A 279 15.43 -1.79 17.71
CA PRO A 279 16.39 -2.18 18.73
C PRO A 279 16.51 -1.11 19.82
N ASP A 280 17.16 -1.48 20.93
CA ASP A 280 17.41 -0.52 22.01
C ASP A 280 18.19 0.69 21.50
N PRO A 281 17.75 1.93 21.82
CA PRO A 281 18.40 3.16 21.35
C PRO A 281 19.90 3.23 21.66
N SER A 282 20.36 2.58 22.72
CA SER A 282 21.78 2.51 23.12
C SER A 282 22.67 1.78 22.11
N LEU A 283 22.10 0.85 21.34
CA LEU A 283 22.79 0.04 20.34
C LEU A 283 22.79 0.69 18.95
N ILE A 284 21.99 1.74 18.75
CA ILE A 284 21.81 2.41 17.48
C ILE A 284 22.93 3.41 17.25
N GLU A 285 23.50 3.38 16.04
CA GLU A 285 24.47 4.38 15.58
C GLU A 285 23.79 5.37 14.61
N GLU A 286 23.06 4.84 13.63
CA GLU A 286 22.42 5.64 12.59
C GLU A 286 21.10 4.99 12.15
N ILE A 287 20.08 5.82 11.90
CA ILE A 287 18.80 5.40 11.34
C ILE A 287 18.64 6.07 9.99
N LEU A 288 18.31 5.29 8.99
CA LEU A 288 18.00 5.75 7.65
C LEU A 288 16.51 5.50 7.36
N GLU A 289 15.82 6.54 6.89
CA GLU A 289 14.43 6.45 6.45
C GLU A 289 14.34 6.54 4.91
N PRO A 290 13.33 5.90 4.29
CA PRO A 290 13.11 5.98 2.86
C PRO A 290 12.55 7.35 2.47
N TYR A 291 13.15 7.97 1.46
CA TYR A 291 12.68 9.21 0.85
C TYR A 291 12.09 8.95 -0.52
N VAL A 292 11.09 9.74 -0.86
CA VAL A 292 10.48 9.75 -2.19
C VAL A 292 10.46 11.16 -2.76
N LYS A 293 10.53 11.23 -4.08
CA LYS A 293 10.23 12.43 -4.87
C LYS A 293 8.74 12.39 -5.21
N ALA A 294 7.96 13.17 -4.49
CA ALA A 294 6.53 13.31 -4.67
C ALA A 294 6.22 14.43 -5.68
N THR A 295 5.51 14.09 -6.74
CA THR A 295 4.97 15.01 -7.74
C THR A 295 3.49 15.23 -7.48
N LEU A 296 3.13 16.47 -7.15
CA LEU A 296 1.79 16.91 -6.82
C LEU A 296 1.22 17.73 -7.97
N ILE A 297 0.09 17.31 -8.54
CA ILE A 297 -0.63 18.12 -9.53
C ILE A 297 -1.87 18.68 -8.84
N ILE A 298 -1.91 20.00 -8.69
CA ILE A 298 -2.87 20.70 -7.84
C ILE A 298 -3.36 21.99 -8.52
N PRO A 299 -4.56 22.47 -8.21
CA PRO A 299 -5.01 23.79 -8.67
C PRO A 299 -4.22 24.92 -7.98
N PRO A 300 -3.94 26.05 -8.66
CA PRO A 300 -3.20 27.19 -8.10
C PRO A 300 -3.78 27.71 -6.78
N GLU A 301 -5.09 27.67 -6.63
CA GLU A 301 -5.83 28.14 -5.45
C GLU A 301 -5.49 27.35 -4.17
N SER A 302 -5.06 26.08 -4.31
CA SER A 302 -4.76 25.19 -3.18
C SER A 302 -3.26 25.05 -2.90
N VAL A 303 -2.42 25.87 -3.54
CA VAL A 303 -0.96 25.77 -3.44
C VAL A 303 -0.44 26.02 -2.02
N GLU A 304 -0.83 27.13 -1.41
CA GLU A 304 -0.35 27.55 -0.09
C GLU A 304 -0.63 26.51 1.00
N PRO A 305 -1.87 26.00 1.19
CA PRO A 305 -2.15 24.98 2.19
C PRO A 305 -1.41 23.67 1.93
N ILE A 306 -1.09 23.34 0.68
CA ILE A 306 -0.36 22.12 0.32
C ILE A 306 1.14 22.27 0.57
N CYS A 307 1.70 23.44 0.28
CA CYS A 307 3.07 23.78 0.65
C CYS A 307 3.25 23.70 2.17
N ASP A 308 2.29 24.19 2.95
CA ASP A 308 2.32 24.09 4.40
C ASP A 308 2.15 22.65 4.90
N LEU A 309 1.28 21.87 4.25
CA LEU A 309 1.17 20.43 4.50
C LEU A 309 2.51 19.73 4.24
N ALA A 310 3.15 19.95 3.08
CA ALA A 310 4.42 19.36 2.73
C ALA A 310 5.53 19.76 3.71
N LYS A 311 5.63 21.05 4.07
CA LYS A 311 6.58 21.55 5.09
C LYS A 311 6.35 20.91 6.45
N SER A 312 5.10 20.80 6.89
CA SER A 312 4.75 20.14 8.16
C SER A 312 5.19 18.67 8.17
N ARG A 313 5.31 18.04 7.00
CA ARG A 313 5.75 16.66 6.76
C ARG A 313 7.24 16.55 6.43
N ARG A 314 8.05 17.58 6.71
CA ARG A 314 9.49 17.64 6.45
C ARG A 314 9.83 17.59 4.96
N GLY A 315 8.91 18.03 4.11
CA GLY A 315 9.08 18.11 2.67
C GLY A 315 10.04 19.21 2.27
N LYS A 316 11.02 18.86 1.43
CA LYS A 316 11.90 19.83 0.77
C LYS A 316 11.34 20.12 -0.62
N PHE A 317 11.01 21.39 -0.87
CA PHE A 317 10.60 21.82 -2.21
C PHE A 317 11.79 21.74 -3.17
N LEU A 318 11.57 21.15 -4.35
CA LEU A 318 12.57 21.07 -5.42
C LEU A 318 12.25 22.04 -6.55
N ARG A 319 11.08 21.88 -7.17
CA ARG A 319 10.67 22.70 -8.31
C ARG A 319 9.15 22.80 -8.41
N MET A 320 8.71 23.83 -9.11
CA MET A 320 7.32 24.05 -9.49
C MET A 320 7.29 24.31 -11.00
N ASP A 321 6.40 23.62 -11.68
CA ASP A 321 6.15 23.81 -13.11
C ASP A 321 4.65 24.15 -13.28
N TYR A 322 4.32 25.22 -14.02
CA TYR A 322 2.93 25.52 -14.35
C TYR A 322 2.47 24.61 -15.50
N LEU A 323 1.31 24.00 -15.34
CA LEU A 323 0.67 23.12 -16.31
C LEU A 323 -0.52 23.86 -16.92
N GLY A 324 -0.22 24.80 -17.79
CA GLY A 324 -1.17 25.80 -18.28
C GLY A 324 -1.63 26.75 -17.17
N LYS A 325 -2.88 27.23 -17.27
CA LYS A 325 -3.41 28.29 -16.38
C LYS A 325 -4.01 27.80 -15.06
N ASP A 326 -4.44 26.54 -14.99
CA ASP A 326 -5.31 26.07 -13.91
C ASP A 326 -4.73 24.94 -13.06
N ARG A 327 -3.52 24.48 -13.37
CA ARG A 327 -2.84 23.42 -12.62
C ARG A 327 -1.37 23.76 -12.47
N CYS A 328 -0.82 23.39 -11.34
CA CYS A 328 0.60 23.47 -11.05
C CYS A 328 1.11 22.09 -10.68
N SER A 329 2.26 21.72 -11.22
CA SER A 329 3.06 20.59 -10.78
C SER A 329 4.03 21.07 -9.71
N TYR A 330 3.98 20.47 -8.53
CA TYR A 330 4.91 20.72 -7.44
C TYR A 330 5.69 19.45 -7.13
N VAL A 331 7.01 19.56 -7.13
CA VAL A 331 7.88 18.43 -6.81
C VAL A 331 8.52 18.65 -5.45
N PHE A 332 8.28 17.72 -4.54
CA PHE A 332 8.83 17.71 -3.19
C PHE A 332 9.64 16.43 -2.93
N GLU A 333 10.70 16.53 -2.15
CA GLU A 333 11.29 15.35 -1.50
C GLU A 333 10.66 15.19 -0.13
N LEU A 334 10.03 14.05 0.12
CA LEU A 334 9.30 13.77 1.34
C LEU A 334 9.73 12.40 1.90
N PRO A 335 9.83 12.26 3.23
CA PRO A 335 9.96 10.96 3.85
C PRO A 335 8.71 10.12 3.59
N LEU A 336 8.87 8.88 3.14
CA LEU A 336 7.74 8.01 2.82
C LEU A 336 6.85 7.77 4.06
N GLY A 337 7.44 7.63 5.25
CA GLY A 337 6.68 7.41 6.49
C GLY A 337 5.71 8.54 6.84
N GLU A 338 5.94 9.76 6.34
CA GLU A 338 5.05 10.90 6.54
C GLU A 338 3.96 11.00 5.46
N ILE A 339 4.15 10.36 4.30
CA ILE A 339 3.15 10.25 3.23
C ILE A 339 2.15 9.14 3.52
N VAL A 340 2.64 8.01 4.06
CA VAL A 340 1.82 6.83 4.36
C VAL A 340 0.72 7.13 5.39
N VAL A 341 0.86 8.19 6.20
CA VAL A 341 -0.12 8.53 7.23
C VAL A 341 -0.86 9.83 6.88
N ASP A 342 -2.12 9.71 6.43
CA ASP A 342 -3.08 10.82 6.29
C ASP A 342 -2.61 11.96 5.36
N PHE A 343 -1.66 11.68 4.46
CA PHE A 343 -1.22 12.69 3.48
C PHE A 343 -2.17 12.76 2.30
N TYR A 344 -2.55 11.60 1.77
CA TYR A 344 -3.44 11.50 0.61
C TYR A 344 -4.83 12.07 0.92
N ASP A 345 -5.39 11.73 2.09
CA ASP A 345 -6.71 12.21 2.52
C ASP A 345 -6.72 13.73 2.73
N LYS A 346 -5.71 14.28 3.41
CA LYS A 346 -5.54 15.74 3.56
C LYS A 346 -5.36 16.44 2.23
N LEU A 347 -4.56 15.88 1.33
CA LEU A 347 -4.36 16.43 0.00
C LEU A 347 -5.70 16.50 -0.74
N LYS A 348 -6.49 15.42 -0.74
CA LYS A 348 -7.80 15.39 -1.37
C LYS A 348 -8.77 16.37 -0.72
N SER A 349 -8.79 16.47 0.60
CA SER A 349 -9.62 17.44 1.32
C SER A 349 -9.28 18.90 0.96
N LEU A 350 -7.99 19.26 1.03
CA LEU A 350 -7.50 20.61 0.73
C LEU A 350 -7.69 21.02 -0.73
N THR A 351 -7.67 20.05 -1.64
CA THR A 351 -7.85 20.27 -3.09
C THR A 351 -9.26 20.05 -3.57
N LYS A 352 -10.24 19.80 -2.68
CA LYS A 352 -11.62 19.42 -3.05
C LYS A 352 -11.67 18.23 -4.02
N GLY A 353 -10.71 17.32 -3.91
CA GLY A 353 -10.57 16.11 -4.72
C GLY A 353 -9.72 16.26 -5.99
N TYR A 354 -9.38 17.48 -6.40
CA TYR A 354 -8.68 17.76 -7.67
C TYR A 354 -7.18 17.46 -7.65
N GLY A 355 -6.57 17.35 -6.46
CA GLY A 355 -5.15 17.06 -6.33
C GLY A 355 -4.83 15.61 -6.66
N SER A 356 -3.73 15.36 -7.36
CA SER A 356 -3.14 14.02 -7.50
C SER A 356 -1.71 13.99 -6.99
N LEU A 357 -1.34 12.87 -6.38
CA LEU A 357 0.01 12.59 -5.89
C LEU A 357 0.56 11.39 -6.64
N ASP A 358 1.75 11.56 -7.18
CA ASP A 358 2.61 10.50 -7.71
C ASP A 358 3.93 10.54 -6.96
N TYR A 359 4.59 9.41 -6.70
CA TYR A 359 5.87 9.43 -6.00
C TYR A 359 6.84 8.37 -6.50
N GLU A 360 8.12 8.72 -6.49
CA GLU A 360 9.22 7.85 -6.91
C GLU A 360 10.23 7.69 -5.76
N PHE A 361 10.68 6.47 -5.49
CA PHE A 361 11.67 6.22 -4.45
C PHE A 361 13.07 6.73 -4.85
N ILE A 362 13.65 7.62 -4.04
CA ILE A 362 14.95 8.27 -4.30
C ILE A 362 16.08 7.81 -3.37
N GLY A 363 15.83 6.78 -2.56
CA GLY A 363 16.84 6.22 -1.66
C GLY A 363 16.58 6.50 -0.19
N TYR A 364 17.57 6.14 0.63
CA TYR A 364 17.53 6.25 2.08
C TYR A 364 18.31 7.49 2.54
N ARG A 365 17.80 8.20 3.55
CA ARG A 365 18.49 9.35 4.17
C ARG A 365 18.51 9.22 5.69
N LYS A 366 19.56 9.78 6.31
CA LYS A 366 19.73 9.83 7.76
C LYS A 366 18.61 10.61 8.43
N THR A 367 18.10 10.09 9.53
CA THR A 367 17.03 10.72 10.32
C THR A 367 17.10 10.35 11.80
N GLU A 368 16.35 11.08 12.64
CA GLU A 368 16.20 10.80 14.07
C GLU A 368 14.79 10.27 14.38
N ILE A 369 14.64 8.95 14.38
CA ILE A 369 13.39 8.26 14.75
C ILE A 369 13.44 7.83 16.22
N VAL A 370 12.33 8.04 16.92
CA VAL A 370 12.09 7.56 18.27
C VAL A 370 10.85 6.68 18.30
N LYS A 371 10.87 5.68 19.17
CA LYS A 371 9.74 4.79 19.44
C LYS A 371 8.88 5.36 20.57
N ILE A 372 7.60 5.59 20.28
CA ILE A 372 6.58 5.87 21.28
C ILE A 372 5.96 4.55 21.70
N ASP A 373 6.00 4.25 23.00
CA ASP A 373 5.32 3.12 23.61
C ASP A 373 4.08 3.60 24.38
N ILE A 374 2.95 2.93 24.18
CA ILE A 374 1.71 3.23 24.93
C ILE A 374 1.51 2.21 26.05
N PHE A 375 1.19 2.72 27.23
CA PHE A 375 1.01 1.95 28.46
C PHE A 375 -0.41 2.14 29.00
N PHE A 376 -1.05 1.02 29.34
CA PHE A 376 -2.32 0.99 30.07
C PHE A 376 -2.07 0.42 31.46
N ASN A 377 -2.32 1.21 32.50
CA ASN A 377 -2.05 0.79 33.89
C ASN A 377 -0.62 0.23 34.08
N ARG A 378 0.37 0.84 33.40
CA ARG A 378 1.79 0.42 33.36
C ARG A 378 2.10 -0.84 32.55
N LYS A 379 1.10 -1.50 31.95
CA LYS A 379 1.32 -2.57 30.98
C LYS A 379 1.50 -1.97 29.60
N LYS A 380 2.63 -2.24 28.95
CA LYS A 380 2.88 -1.83 27.57
C LYS A 380 1.95 -2.61 26.64
N ILE A 381 1.29 -1.90 25.72
CA ILE A 381 0.53 -2.53 24.63
C ILE A 381 1.26 -2.27 23.33
N GLU A 382 1.77 -3.36 22.79
CA GLU A 382 2.65 -3.37 21.65
C GLU A 382 1.98 -2.82 20.39
N ALA A 383 0.74 -3.23 20.10
CA ALA A 383 0.00 -2.82 18.92
C ALA A 383 -0.19 -1.30 18.74
N PHE A 384 -0.03 -0.49 19.79
CA PHE A 384 -0.11 0.97 19.73
C PHE A 384 1.26 1.67 19.67
N SER A 385 2.35 0.91 19.57
CA SER A 385 3.68 1.49 19.50
C SER A 385 3.91 2.10 18.12
N LEU A 386 4.50 3.29 18.07
CA LEU A 386 4.67 4.06 16.84
C LEU A 386 6.12 4.50 16.67
N LEU A 387 6.62 4.47 15.44
CA LEU A 387 7.90 5.07 15.08
C LEU A 387 7.66 6.45 14.50
N VAL A 388 8.20 7.48 15.14
CA VAL A 388 8.00 8.87 14.74
C VAL A 388 9.30 9.66 14.80
N HIS A 389 9.36 10.72 14.00
CA HIS A 389 10.47 11.66 14.10
C HIS A 389 10.49 12.37 15.45
N LYS A 390 11.67 12.51 16.04
CA LYS A 390 11.88 13.07 17.39
C LYS A 390 11.19 14.41 17.64
N GLN A 391 11.21 15.31 16.66
CA GLN A 391 10.57 16.63 16.77
C GLN A 391 9.04 16.56 16.95
N LYS A 392 8.37 15.55 16.38
CA LYS A 392 6.91 15.39 16.47
C LYS A 392 6.48 14.46 17.60
N ALA A 393 7.44 13.80 18.25
CA ALA A 393 7.16 12.72 19.18
C ALA A 393 6.26 13.15 20.34
N GLU A 394 6.53 14.31 20.97
CA GLU A 394 5.73 14.77 22.10
C GLU A 394 4.29 15.15 21.70
N SER A 395 4.15 15.88 20.59
CA SER A 395 2.84 16.31 20.08
C SER A 395 1.98 15.09 19.67
N LYS A 396 2.58 14.13 18.97
CA LYS A 396 1.90 12.90 18.55
C LYS A 396 1.52 12.04 19.75
N ALA A 397 2.43 11.87 20.71
CA ALA A 397 2.17 11.11 21.94
C ALA A 397 0.97 11.68 22.72
N ARG A 398 0.85 13.00 22.85
CA ARG A 398 -0.32 13.64 23.49
C ARG A 398 -1.61 13.37 22.74
N LYS A 399 -1.62 13.58 21.41
CA LYS A 399 -2.80 13.34 20.57
C LYS A 399 -3.31 11.90 20.67
N VAL A 400 -2.41 10.92 20.62
CA VAL A 400 -2.76 9.50 20.74
C VAL A 400 -3.40 9.20 22.10
N VAL A 401 -2.82 9.73 23.18
CA VAL A 401 -3.32 9.51 24.55
C VAL A 401 -4.65 10.21 24.80
N GLU A 402 -4.85 11.43 24.29
CA GLU A 402 -6.13 12.15 24.32
C GLU A 402 -7.21 11.38 23.56
N LYS A 403 -6.89 10.88 22.36
CA LYS A 403 -7.84 10.15 21.54
C LYS A 403 -8.24 8.81 22.16
N LEU A 404 -7.28 8.08 22.73
CA LEU A 404 -7.54 6.86 23.50
C LEU A 404 -8.47 7.09 24.69
N LYS A 405 -8.39 8.25 25.35
CA LYS A 405 -9.28 8.62 26.46
C LYS A 405 -10.72 8.78 26.02
N GLU A 406 -10.95 9.29 24.80
CA GLU A 406 -12.29 9.45 24.23
C GLU A 406 -12.90 8.11 23.85
N LEU A 407 -12.10 7.22 23.27
CA LEU A 407 -12.58 5.95 22.70
C LEU A 407 -12.74 4.84 23.72
N ILE A 408 -11.95 4.84 24.78
CA ILE A 408 -12.01 3.77 25.77
C ILE A 408 -13.18 4.02 26.74
N PRO A 409 -14.14 3.09 26.83
CA PRO A 409 -15.28 3.25 27.71
C PRO A 409 -14.85 3.28 29.17
N ARG A 410 -15.57 4.05 29.98
CA ARG A 410 -15.30 4.12 31.43
C ARG A 410 -15.52 2.77 32.08
N GLN A 411 -14.57 2.33 32.88
CA GLN A 411 -14.63 1.06 33.62
C GLN A 411 -14.90 1.29 35.11
N MET A 412 -15.16 0.21 35.86
CA MET A 412 -15.39 0.27 37.30
C MET A 412 -14.13 0.68 38.10
N PHE A 413 -12.96 0.55 37.48
CA PHE A 413 -11.68 1.00 37.98
C PHE A 413 -11.09 2.10 37.09
N GLU A 414 -10.09 2.78 37.63
CA GLU A 414 -9.42 3.88 36.98
C GLU A 414 -8.41 3.36 35.97
N VAL A 415 -8.52 3.83 34.72
CA VAL A 415 -7.61 3.48 33.64
C VAL A 415 -6.64 4.64 33.41
N ASN A 416 -5.35 4.36 33.60
CA ASN A 416 -4.27 5.31 33.32
C ASN A 416 -3.67 4.97 31.96
N ILE A 417 -3.70 5.93 31.05
CA ILE A 417 -3.14 5.83 29.70
C ILE A 417 -1.90 6.70 29.67
N GLN A 418 -0.76 6.13 29.31
CA GLN A 418 0.51 6.86 29.31
C GLN A 418 1.26 6.59 28.01
N ALA A 419 1.93 7.60 27.46
CA ALA A 419 2.86 7.45 26.35
C ALA A 419 4.28 7.71 26.84
N GLY A 420 5.17 6.75 26.59
CA GLY A 420 6.58 6.82 26.95
C GLY A 420 7.48 6.89 25.72
N LEU A 421 8.55 7.68 25.82
CA LEU A 421 9.70 7.64 24.93
C LEU A 421 10.84 6.96 25.70
N GLY A 422 11.04 5.66 25.46
CA GLY A 422 11.93 4.84 26.26
C GLY A 422 11.48 4.81 27.73
N SER A 423 12.32 5.30 28.65
CA SER A 423 12.03 5.33 30.09
C SER A 423 11.24 6.55 30.55
N ARG A 424 11.12 7.61 29.73
CA ARG A 424 10.47 8.86 30.11
C ARG A 424 9.02 8.88 29.64
N ILE A 425 8.09 9.14 30.57
CA ILE A 425 6.67 9.38 30.24
C ILE A 425 6.51 10.82 29.75
N VAL A 426 5.91 10.98 28.58
CA VAL A 426 5.77 12.27 27.88
C VAL A 426 4.33 12.79 27.90
N ALA A 427 3.36 11.89 27.90
CA ALA A 427 1.95 12.20 28.01
C ALA A 427 1.27 11.19 28.94
N SER A 428 0.28 11.65 29.71
CA SER A 428 -0.49 10.81 30.61
C SER A 428 -1.91 11.35 30.73
N GLU A 429 -2.90 10.50 30.46
CA GLU A 429 -4.31 10.78 30.65
C GLU A 429 -4.95 9.76 31.59
N ARG A 430 -6.05 10.19 32.21
CA ARG A 430 -6.78 9.41 33.20
C ARG A 430 -8.25 9.33 32.83
N ILE A 431 -8.74 8.10 32.70
CA ILE A 431 -10.17 7.83 32.58
C ILE A 431 -10.75 7.62 33.99
N PRO A 432 -11.69 8.46 34.43
CA PRO A 432 -12.28 8.34 35.76
C PRO A 432 -13.12 7.06 35.85
N PRO A 433 -13.07 6.35 37.00
CA PRO A 433 -13.85 5.14 37.17
C PRO A 433 -15.33 5.43 37.33
N LEU A 434 -16.19 4.56 36.79
CA LEU A 434 -17.62 4.54 37.10
C LEU A 434 -17.84 4.37 38.60
N ARG A 435 -18.69 5.21 39.19
CA ARG A 435 -19.01 5.19 40.62
C ARG A 435 -20.48 4.82 40.81
N LYS A 436 -20.72 3.67 41.42
CA LYS A 436 -22.04 3.38 42.00
C LYS A 436 -22.24 4.28 43.22
N ASN A 437 -23.40 4.94 43.33
CA ASN A 437 -23.77 5.72 44.51
C ASN A 437 -24.10 4.77 45.69
N VAL A 438 -23.06 4.35 46.42
CA VAL A 438 -23.20 3.39 47.53
C VAL A 438 -23.95 3.94 48.74
N THR A 439 -24.07 5.27 48.84
CA THR A 439 -24.73 5.99 49.95
C THR A 439 -26.18 6.36 49.65
N ALA A 440 -26.73 6.02 48.48
CA ALA A 440 -28.08 6.41 48.08
C ALA A 440 -29.19 5.93 49.05
N LYS A 441 -28.97 4.81 49.77
CA LYS A 441 -29.90 4.26 50.77
C LYS A 441 -29.58 4.69 52.21
N CYS A 442 -28.63 5.60 52.41
CA CYS A 442 -28.23 6.09 53.73
C CYS A 442 -28.93 7.42 54.05
N TYR A 443 -30.15 7.34 54.60
CA TYR A 443 -30.99 8.51 54.92
C TYR A 443 -30.65 9.19 56.26
N GLY A 444 -29.73 8.63 57.07
CA GLY A 444 -29.33 9.17 58.37
C GLY A 444 -28.05 10.03 58.35
N GLY A 445 -27.85 10.83 59.41
CA GLY A 445 -26.68 11.70 59.62
C GLY A 445 -25.39 10.99 60.04
N ASP A 446 -25.43 9.68 60.30
CA ASP A 446 -24.26 8.92 60.74
C ASP A 446 -23.20 8.75 59.63
N ILE A 447 -22.10 9.49 59.80
CA ILE A 447 -20.96 9.51 58.87
C ILE A 447 -20.18 8.19 58.88
N THR A 448 -20.24 7.42 59.97
CA THR A 448 -19.46 6.18 60.11
C THR A 448 -19.97 5.10 59.15
N ARG A 449 -21.29 5.00 58.95
CA ARG A 449 -21.92 4.08 57.98
C ARG A 449 -21.56 4.46 56.54
N LYS A 450 -21.52 5.75 56.20
CA LYS A 450 -21.08 6.25 54.89
C LYS A 450 -19.59 5.92 54.64
N ARG A 451 -18.72 6.15 55.64
CA ARG A 451 -17.29 5.81 55.58
C ARG A 451 -17.03 4.32 55.32
N LYS A 452 -17.72 3.42 56.04
CA LYS A 452 -17.59 1.95 55.83
C LYS A 452 -17.91 1.54 54.39
N LEU A 453 -18.95 2.12 53.80
CA LEU A 453 -19.36 1.84 52.42
C LEU A 453 -18.34 2.36 51.39
N TRP A 454 -17.81 3.57 51.61
CA TRP A 454 -16.75 4.12 50.76
C TRP A 454 -15.46 3.31 50.85
N GLU A 455 -15.05 2.85 52.04
CA GLU A 455 -13.88 1.99 52.20
C GLU A 455 -14.03 0.66 51.48
N LYS A 456 -15.21 0.02 51.58
CA LYS A 456 -15.52 -1.22 50.85
C LYS A 456 -15.45 -1.00 49.34
N GLN A 457 -16.00 0.11 48.83
CA GLN A 457 -15.92 0.48 47.42
C GLN A 457 -14.47 0.74 46.98
N LYS A 458 -13.67 1.44 47.79
CA LYS A 458 -12.26 1.75 47.52
C LYS A 458 -11.41 0.48 47.45
N LYS A 459 -11.58 -0.45 48.39
CA LYS A 459 -10.90 -1.75 48.39
C LYS A 459 -11.29 -2.59 47.17
N GLY A 460 -12.59 -2.65 46.83
CA GLY A 460 -13.08 -3.35 45.65
C GLY A 460 -12.45 -2.81 44.35
N LYS A 461 -12.42 -1.49 44.18
CA LYS A 461 -11.78 -0.85 43.01
C LYS A 461 -10.27 -1.07 42.95
N LYS A 462 -9.57 -1.07 44.09
CA LYS A 462 -8.13 -1.36 44.15
C LYS A 462 -7.83 -2.78 43.67
N LYS A 463 -8.66 -3.75 44.10
CA LYS A 463 -8.58 -5.16 43.65
C LYS A 463 -8.88 -5.29 42.16
N MET A 464 -9.92 -4.60 41.67
CA MET A 464 -10.25 -4.57 40.24
C MET A 464 -9.15 -3.92 39.40
N LYS A 465 -8.46 -2.88 39.90
CA LYS A 465 -7.35 -2.25 39.16
C LYS A 465 -6.13 -3.17 38.99
N GLN A 466 -5.87 -4.05 39.95
CA GLN A 466 -4.75 -4.99 39.90
C GLN A 466 -5.03 -6.19 38.98
N LEU A 467 -6.26 -6.69 38.98
CA LEU A 467 -6.66 -7.89 38.22
C LEU A 467 -7.31 -7.56 36.87
N GLY A 468 -7.84 -6.34 36.71
CA GLY A 468 -8.60 -5.93 35.54
C GLY A 468 -7.71 -5.65 34.34
N ASN A 469 -7.90 -6.43 33.28
CA ASN A 469 -7.43 -6.06 31.96
C ASN A 469 -8.38 -5.02 31.38
N VAL A 470 -7.81 -4.00 30.72
CA VAL A 470 -8.57 -2.98 30.04
C VAL A 470 -9.09 -3.60 28.74
N ASN A 471 -10.40 -3.78 28.60
CA ASN A 471 -10.98 -4.09 27.30
C ASN A 471 -10.87 -2.86 26.41
N ILE A 472 -10.17 -3.00 25.30
CA ILE A 472 -9.96 -1.94 24.31
C ILE A 472 -10.88 -2.23 23.13
N PRO A 473 -11.78 -1.30 22.76
CA PRO A 473 -12.64 -1.47 21.59
C PRO A 473 -11.80 -1.57 20.30
N GLN A 474 -12.27 -2.35 19.33
CA GLN A 474 -11.62 -2.47 18.01
C GLN A 474 -11.60 -1.12 17.28
N GLU A 475 -12.66 -0.31 17.42
CA GLU A 475 -12.74 1.06 16.89
C GLU A 475 -11.57 1.94 17.34
N ALA A 476 -11.11 1.75 18.59
CA ALA A 476 -9.99 2.51 19.13
C ALA A 476 -8.66 2.20 18.42
N PHE A 477 -8.50 0.97 17.89
CA PHE A 477 -7.33 0.62 17.09
C PHE A 477 -7.39 1.27 15.72
N LEU A 478 -8.52 1.14 15.02
CA LEU A 478 -8.70 1.70 13.67
C LEU A 478 -8.48 3.22 13.64
N GLU A 479 -8.98 3.94 14.65
CA GLU A 479 -8.85 5.40 14.66
C GLU A 479 -7.42 5.88 14.95
N ILE A 480 -6.64 5.12 15.73
CA ILE A 480 -5.23 5.44 15.98
C ILE A 480 -4.35 5.08 14.80
N VAL A 481 -4.69 4.01 14.09
CA VAL A 481 -4.02 3.61 12.85
C VAL A 481 -4.12 4.67 11.77
N LYS A 482 -5.27 5.37 11.72
CA LYS A 482 -5.49 6.50 10.79
C LYS A 482 -4.77 7.79 11.19
N MET A 483 -4.34 7.93 12.45
CA MET A 483 -3.73 9.17 12.96
C MET A 483 -2.26 9.27 12.62
#